data_AF-A0A7V6QS04-F1
#
_entry.id   AF-A0A7V6QS04-F1
#
_cell.length_a   1.000
_cell.length_b   1.000
_cell.length_c   1.000
_cell.angle_alpha   90.00
_cell.angle_beta   90.00
_cell.angle_gamma   90.00
#
_symmetry.space_group_name_H-M   'P 1'
#
loop_
_entity.id
_entity.type
_entity.pdbx_description
1 polymer ?
#
loop_
_entity_poly.entity_id
_entity_poly.type
_entity_poly.pdbx_seq_one_letter_code
_entity_poly.pdbx_strand_id
1 'polypeptide(L)'
;MFFTHLVTSFIVSSITIVVILLIRRLFSKQLSAKWQYNLWFLLFIALTLPFIPKQLIDFKNHFILFNINQSNRVGDSSINTTEVSMLSNINWMQDFTVSVNHLNLKFLNVGLTSIWIAGMLVMAVLFLHAWFKLKKIKNTTTVLNNKDILDIFERCKHHLNISKPVIVGESALVKSPMTFGLFKTYVVLPIHLDEWMSIKDIKYVFMHELHHYKYKDIATNYLIIIYQILYWFNPLVWISFKEMRMDREIACDMAVLKSLDEHCHADYGDAIINFAALSSHPKDFAWVNQFNGPKEQMKKRIEKIASFTIESKWMKLKSILIFTLMGVFVASQVPFISAMATNNDRYDFNNESTIYEDLSDYFVGYDGSFVLYDTKAGQYSIYNKDKSTLRVSPNSTYKIYSALIGLESDVITSDNSTMKWDGTKYPYKSWNTDQNLSTSMRNSVTWYFQELDQRIPQDTIQAYLEQIDYGNYDLSGGSDYWLESSLKISPVEQVQLLSAFYINKFGFEDKHIQTVKDSLILEVYNGSQLSGKTGTGNVNGKNINGWFIGYVETRDNTYFFATNIQNEDNSYGSKAAEITLSILREKGIY
;
A
#
# COMPACT_ATOMS: atom_id res chain seq x y z
N MET A 1 2.20 1.60 5.35
CA MET A 1 3.31 2.57 5.43
C MET A 1 3.33 3.38 4.14
N PHE A 2 3.41 4.72 4.18
CA PHE A 2 3.43 5.53 2.94
C PHE A 2 4.66 5.23 2.08
N PHE A 3 5.82 4.98 2.71
CA PHE A 3 7.05 4.61 2.02
C PHE A 3 6.89 3.38 1.12
N THR A 4 6.25 2.32 1.63
CA THR A 4 6.06 1.09 0.83
C THR A 4 5.17 1.37 -0.39
N HIS A 5 4.10 2.15 -0.22
CA HIS A 5 3.27 2.58 -1.36
C HIS A 5 4.05 3.40 -2.39
N LEU A 6 4.91 4.31 -1.96
CA LEU A 6 5.73 5.13 -2.87
C LEU A 6 6.73 4.27 -3.65
N VAL A 7 7.39 3.32 -3.00
CA VAL A 7 8.34 2.38 -3.64
C VAL A 7 7.62 1.47 -4.63
N THR A 8 6.50 0.84 -4.23
CA THR A 8 5.69 0.02 -5.13
C THR A 8 5.24 0.83 -6.35
N SER A 9 4.80 2.06 -6.14
CA SER A 9 4.37 2.96 -7.22
C SER A 9 5.51 3.28 -8.19
N PHE A 10 6.72 3.54 -7.67
CA PHE A 10 7.90 3.78 -8.49
C PHE A 10 8.28 2.56 -9.33
N ILE A 11 8.31 1.37 -8.74
CA ILE A 11 8.68 0.13 -9.44
C ILE A 11 7.67 -0.19 -10.56
N VAL A 12 6.37 -0.26 -10.23
CA VAL A 12 5.31 -0.61 -11.18
C VAL A 12 5.28 0.36 -12.37
N SER A 13 5.35 1.66 -12.09
CA SER A 13 5.36 2.68 -13.14
C SER A 13 6.60 2.59 -14.02
N SER A 14 7.79 2.44 -13.44
CA SER A 14 9.05 2.37 -14.18
C SER A 14 9.12 1.16 -15.10
N ILE A 15 8.77 -0.03 -14.60
CA ILE A 15 8.74 -1.26 -15.38
C ILE A 15 7.76 -1.13 -16.55
N THR A 16 6.54 -0.65 -16.29
CA THR A 16 5.52 -0.47 -17.32
C THR A 16 6.00 0.47 -18.43
N ILE A 17 6.61 1.61 -18.06
CA ILE A 17 7.12 2.60 -19.02
C ILE A 17 8.23 1.99 -19.88
N VAL A 18 9.19 1.29 -19.28
CA VAL A 18 10.29 0.65 -20.00
C VAL A 18 9.75 -0.36 -21.00
N VAL A 19 8.79 -1.20 -20.62
CA VAL A 19 8.18 -2.19 -21.51
C VAL A 19 7.43 -1.51 -22.66
N ILE A 20 6.65 -0.45 -22.40
CA ILE A 20 5.98 0.31 -23.48
C ILE A 20 7.01 0.90 -24.46
N LEU A 21 8.09 1.50 -23.96
CA LEU A 21 9.14 2.06 -24.79
C LEU A 21 9.85 0.99 -25.64
N LEU A 22 10.11 -0.19 -25.07
CA LEU A 22 10.67 -1.34 -25.78
C LEU A 22 9.72 -1.85 -26.86
N ILE A 23 8.43 -2.02 -26.55
CA ILE A 23 7.42 -2.44 -27.52
C ILE A 23 7.33 -1.44 -28.68
N ARG A 24 7.27 -0.13 -28.37
CA ARG A 24 7.25 0.93 -29.39
C ARG A 24 8.48 0.86 -30.29
N ARG A 25 9.67 0.61 -29.73
CA ARG A 25 10.91 0.52 -30.49
C ARG A 25 10.97 -0.73 -31.37
N LEU A 26 10.72 -1.91 -30.80
CA LEU A 26 10.85 -3.22 -31.46
C LEU A 26 9.74 -3.47 -32.49
N PHE A 27 8.51 -3.02 -32.19
CA PHE A 27 7.34 -3.27 -33.02
C PHE A 27 6.88 -2.03 -33.80
N SER A 28 7.75 -1.04 -33.98
CA SER A 28 7.45 0.24 -34.66
C SER A 28 6.92 0.08 -36.09
N LYS A 29 7.29 -1.01 -36.79
CA LYS A 29 6.82 -1.33 -38.16
C LYS A 29 5.51 -2.11 -38.17
N GLN A 30 5.18 -2.79 -37.07
CA GLN A 30 4.01 -3.65 -36.92
C GLN A 30 2.83 -2.91 -36.26
N LEU A 31 3.11 -1.84 -35.52
CA LEU A 31 2.13 -1.00 -34.83
C LEU A 31 1.81 0.25 -35.64
N SER A 32 0.53 0.49 -35.95
CA SER A 32 0.11 1.75 -36.55
C SER A 32 0.25 2.90 -35.56
N ALA A 33 0.38 4.15 -36.05
CA ALA A 33 0.55 5.31 -35.18
C ALA A 33 -0.55 5.43 -34.12
N LYS A 34 -1.79 5.10 -34.49
CA LYS A 34 -2.92 5.05 -33.57
C LYS A 34 -2.69 4.07 -32.41
N TRP A 35 -2.17 2.87 -32.71
CA TRP A 35 -1.92 1.87 -31.68
C TRP A 35 -0.68 2.17 -30.83
N GLN A 36 0.34 2.81 -31.39
CA GLN A 36 1.48 3.35 -30.62
C GLN A 36 0.99 4.37 -29.59
N TYR A 37 0.10 5.28 -29.98
CA TYR A 37 -0.55 6.20 -29.06
C TYR A 37 -1.43 5.46 -28.03
N ASN A 38 -2.21 4.47 -28.47
CA ASN A 38 -3.13 3.75 -27.59
C ASN A 38 -2.43 2.98 -26.46
N LEU A 39 -1.21 2.46 -26.68
CA LEU A 39 -0.44 1.76 -25.64
C LEU A 39 -0.26 2.60 -24.37
N TRP A 40 -0.18 3.92 -24.49
CA TRP A 40 -0.01 4.81 -23.34
C TRP A 40 -1.24 4.86 -22.43
N PHE A 41 -2.44 4.48 -22.89
CA PHE A 41 -3.59 4.39 -21.98
C PHE A 41 -3.45 3.24 -20.98
N LEU A 42 -2.68 2.19 -21.31
CA LEU A 42 -2.32 1.13 -20.36
C LEU A 42 -1.39 1.63 -19.26
N LEU A 43 -0.58 2.67 -19.54
CA LEU A 43 0.22 3.33 -18.52
C LEU A 43 -0.68 4.00 -17.47
N PHE A 44 -1.78 4.67 -17.86
CA PHE A 44 -2.70 5.25 -16.87
C PHE A 44 -3.29 4.20 -15.94
N ILE A 45 -3.63 3.02 -16.47
CA ILE A 45 -4.09 1.89 -15.65
C ILE A 45 -2.99 1.51 -14.65
N ALA A 46 -1.77 1.28 -15.11
CA ALA A 46 -0.65 0.92 -14.24
C ALA A 46 -0.35 1.99 -13.17
N LEU A 47 -0.48 3.27 -13.50
CA LEU A 47 -0.30 4.38 -12.55
C LEU A 47 -1.45 4.48 -11.53
N THR A 48 -2.65 3.98 -11.83
CA THR A 48 -3.71 3.89 -10.82
C THR A 48 -3.56 2.73 -9.85
N LEU A 49 -3.01 1.59 -10.28
CA LEU A 49 -3.03 0.35 -9.51
C LEU A 49 -2.54 0.50 -8.05
N PRO A 50 -1.43 1.20 -7.74
CA PRO A 50 -0.93 1.32 -6.38
C PRO A 50 -1.85 2.11 -5.42
N PHE A 51 -2.81 2.87 -5.96
CA PHE A 51 -3.74 3.70 -5.19
C PHE A 51 -5.12 3.05 -5.03
N ILE A 52 -5.36 1.89 -5.64
CA ILE A 52 -6.63 1.19 -5.48
C ILE A 52 -6.67 0.58 -4.07
N PRO A 53 -7.73 0.85 -3.27
CA PRO A 53 -7.90 0.25 -1.96
C PRO A 53 -7.81 -1.28 -2.00
N LYS A 54 -7.08 -1.87 -1.05
CA LYS A 54 -6.86 -3.33 -0.98
C LYS A 54 -8.16 -4.14 -0.99
N GLN A 55 -9.21 -3.60 -0.36
CA GLN A 55 -10.55 -4.20 -0.31
C GLN A 55 -11.17 -4.46 -1.70
N LEU A 56 -10.80 -3.65 -2.71
CA LEU A 56 -11.28 -3.80 -4.08
C LEU A 56 -10.44 -4.78 -4.92
N ILE A 57 -9.21 -5.08 -4.47
CA ILE A 57 -8.26 -5.96 -5.16
C ILE A 57 -8.23 -7.37 -4.53
N ASP A 58 -8.75 -7.53 -3.31
CA ASP A 58 -8.84 -8.83 -2.66
C ASP A 58 -9.91 -9.70 -3.31
N PHE A 59 -9.53 -10.38 -4.40
CA PHE A 59 -10.37 -11.29 -5.17
C PHE A 59 -10.86 -12.50 -4.34
N LYS A 60 -10.34 -12.72 -3.12
CA LYS A 60 -10.86 -13.73 -2.21
C LYS A 60 -12.26 -13.39 -1.67
N ASN A 61 -12.62 -12.10 -1.58
CA ASN A 61 -13.88 -11.65 -0.95
C ASN A 61 -15.01 -11.29 -1.92
N HIS A 62 -14.79 -11.28 -3.23
CA HIS A 62 -15.81 -10.90 -4.21
C HIS A 62 -16.93 -11.95 -4.43
N PHE A 63 -16.86 -13.11 -3.75
CA PHE A 63 -17.97 -14.07 -3.68
C PHE A 63 -18.93 -13.83 -2.48
N ILE A 64 -18.69 -12.82 -1.64
CA ILE A 64 -19.51 -12.52 -0.46
C ILE A 64 -20.19 -11.16 -0.63
N LEU A 65 -21.02 -11.00 -1.67
CA LEU A 65 -21.84 -9.80 -1.91
C LEU A 65 -23.34 -10.06 -1.65
N PHE A 66 -23.67 -10.88 -0.65
CA PHE A 66 -25.02 -10.97 -0.09
C PHE A 66 -24.96 -11.20 1.42
N ASN A 67 -24.62 -10.15 2.17
CA ASN A 67 -25.20 -9.99 3.50
C ASN A 67 -25.28 -8.50 3.88
N ILE A 68 -26.47 -7.95 3.71
CA ILE A 68 -26.86 -6.61 4.12
C ILE A 68 -27.60 -6.76 5.45
N ASN A 69 -27.12 -6.08 6.49
CA ASN A 69 -27.88 -5.30 7.50
C ASN A 69 -26.92 -4.91 8.63
N GLN A 70 -26.36 -3.69 8.63
CA GLN A 70 -26.90 -2.48 9.28
C GLN A 70 -27.36 -2.67 10.73
N SER A 71 -26.64 -2.08 11.68
CA SER A 71 -27.12 -0.83 12.30
C SER A 71 -26.03 -0.17 13.15
N ASN A 72 -25.80 1.11 12.86
CA ASN A 72 -25.13 2.06 13.73
C ASN A 72 -26.05 2.39 14.91
N ARG A 73 -25.50 2.49 16.13
CA ARG A 73 -26.00 3.41 17.14
C ARG A 73 -24.84 4.14 17.80
N VAL A 74 -24.80 5.44 17.52
CA VAL A 74 -24.07 6.46 18.28
C VAL A 74 -24.86 6.67 19.58
N GLY A 75 -24.22 6.47 20.71
CA GLY A 75 -24.73 6.80 22.04
C GLY A 75 -23.67 7.60 22.78
N ASP A 76 -23.98 8.87 23.00
CA ASP A 76 -23.21 9.83 23.78
C ASP A 76 -23.52 9.58 25.27
N SER A 77 -22.51 9.38 26.12
CA SER A 77 -22.69 9.42 27.58
C SER A 77 -21.40 9.70 28.34
N SER A 78 -21.30 10.96 28.75
CA SER A 78 -20.90 11.45 30.08
C SER A 78 -19.89 10.66 30.90
N ILE A 79 -18.73 11.30 31.06
CA ILE A 79 -17.72 11.13 32.11
C ILE A 79 -18.38 11.05 33.49
N ASN A 80 -18.10 9.97 34.22
CA ASN A 80 -18.01 9.99 35.68
C ASN A 80 -16.76 9.21 36.10
N THR A 81 -15.72 9.97 36.43
CA THR A 81 -14.55 9.53 37.17
C THR A 81 -14.99 9.17 38.60
N THR A 82 -14.99 7.88 38.91
CA THR A 82 -14.89 7.41 40.29
C THR A 82 -13.59 6.64 40.43
N GLU A 83 -12.67 7.24 41.17
CA GLU A 83 -11.45 6.63 41.67
C GLU A 83 -11.79 5.30 42.34
N VAL A 84 -11.25 4.20 41.81
CA VAL A 84 -11.03 2.98 42.59
C VAL A 84 -9.52 2.81 42.72
N SER A 85 -8.97 3.52 43.72
CA SER A 85 -7.78 3.05 44.40
C SER A 85 -8.17 1.80 45.18
N MET A 86 -7.64 0.63 44.82
CA MET A 86 -7.31 -0.50 45.71
C MET A 86 -6.96 -1.72 44.86
N LEU A 87 -5.70 -1.84 44.41
CA LEU A 87 -5.00 -3.13 44.33
C LEU A 87 -3.48 -2.95 44.19
N SER A 88 -2.86 -2.21 45.10
CA SER A 88 -1.41 -2.25 45.29
C SER A 88 -1.03 -3.48 46.11
N ASN A 89 -0.75 -4.61 45.44
CA ASN A 89 0.18 -5.70 45.87
C ASN A 89 -0.03 -6.98 45.04
N ILE A 90 0.49 -7.03 43.81
CA ILE A 90 0.69 -8.28 43.08
C ILE A 90 2.20 -8.56 43.10
N ASN A 91 2.70 -9.09 44.22
CA ASN A 91 4.14 -9.30 44.46
C ASN A 91 4.65 -10.70 44.02
N TRP A 92 3.86 -11.44 43.23
CA TRP A 92 4.16 -12.84 42.88
C TRP A 92 4.74 -13.04 41.47
N MET A 93 4.73 -12.02 40.60
CA MET A 93 5.33 -12.08 39.26
C MET A 93 6.14 -10.82 38.92
N GLN A 94 7.35 -11.00 38.37
CA GLN A 94 8.18 -9.91 37.88
C GLN A 94 8.01 -9.73 36.36
N ASP A 95 7.58 -8.54 35.94
CA ASP A 95 7.36 -8.17 34.53
C ASP A 95 8.53 -7.36 33.99
N PHE A 96 9.70 -7.99 33.94
CA PHE A 96 10.93 -7.36 33.47
C PHE A 96 11.08 -7.45 31.95
N THR A 97 11.53 -6.36 31.34
CA THR A 97 11.78 -6.25 29.90
C THR A 97 13.01 -5.40 29.58
N VAL A 98 13.57 -5.59 28.39
CA VAL A 98 14.66 -4.76 27.84
C VAL A 98 14.06 -3.86 26.76
N SER A 99 14.44 -2.59 26.75
CA SER A 99 14.07 -1.66 25.68
C SER A 99 14.82 -2.03 24.39
N VAL A 100 14.09 -2.28 23.31
CA VAL A 100 14.68 -2.33 21.98
C VAL A 100 14.69 -0.94 21.35
N ASN A 101 15.77 -0.63 20.62
CA ASN A 101 15.90 0.62 19.90
C ASN A 101 15.46 0.40 18.46
N HIS A 102 14.22 0.76 18.15
CA HIS A 102 13.80 0.88 16.76
C HIS A 102 14.15 2.26 16.23
N LEU A 103 14.88 2.31 15.11
CA LEU A 103 14.96 3.52 14.31
C LEU A 103 13.53 3.94 14.00
N ASN A 104 13.12 5.09 14.51
CA ASN A 104 11.76 5.56 14.33
C ASN A 104 11.56 6.04 12.88
N LEU A 105 11.33 5.09 11.98
CA LEU A 105 11.00 5.32 10.58
C LEU A 105 9.66 6.04 10.41
N LYS A 106 8.90 6.32 11.48
CA LYS A 106 7.76 7.23 11.39
C LYS A 106 8.22 8.62 10.99
N PHE A 107 9.35 9.13 11.51
CA PHE A 107 9.88 10.42 11.08
C PHE A 107 10.28 10.43 9.61
N LEU A 108 10.89 9.35 9.12
CA LEU A 108 11.21 9.20 7.71
C LEU A 108 9.93 9.13 6.85
N ASN A 109 8.95 8.32 7.25
CA ASN A 109 7.67 8.22 6.56
C ASN A 109 6.96 9.58 6.52
N VAL A 110 6.83 10.27 7.66
CA VAL A 110 6.21 11.60 7.76
C VAL A 110 6.98 12.62 6.91
N GLY A 111 8.31 12.61 6.96
CA GLY A 111 9.15 13.46 6.14
C GLY A 111 8.94 13.23 4.64
N LEU A 112 8.96 11.97 4.20
CA LEU A 112 8.72 11.59 2.80
C LEU A 112 7.30 11.91 2.34
N THR A 113 6.28 11.68 3.18
CA THR A 113 4.90 12.08 2.90
C THR A 113 4.80 13.59 2.76
N SER A 114 5.45 14.35 3.65
CA SER A 114 5.46 15.82 3.62
C SER A 114 6.13 16.35 2.36
N ILE A 115 7.28 15.80 1.98
CA ILE A 115 7.98 16.14 0.72
C ILE A 115 7.10 15.84 -0.49
N TRP A 116 6.45 14.68 -0.50
CA TRP A 116 5.56 14.29 -1.60
C TRP A 116 4.36 15.24 -1.73
N ILE A 117 3.69 15.57 -0.62
CA ILE A 117 2.59 16.55 -0.58
C ILE A 117 3.07 17.93 -1.02
N ALA A 118 4.21 18.40 -0.52
CA ALA A 118 4.78 19.69 -0.91
C ALA A 118 5.02 19.76 -2.42
N GLY A 119 5.60 18.71 -3.02
CA GLY A 119 5.79 18.64 -4.46
C GLY A 119 4.48 18.61 -5.25
N MET A 120 3.46 17.88 -4.77
CA MET A 120 2.11 17.94 -5.38
C MET A 120 1.52 19.35 -5.34
N LEU A 121 1.66 20.06 -4.21
CA LEU A 121 1.17 21.44 -4.07
C LEU A 121 1.87 22.38 -5.05
N VAL A 122 3.20 22.28 -5.19
CA VAL A 122 3.96 23.04 -6.18
C VAL A 122 3.45 22.76 -7.59
N MET A 123 3.29 21.49 -7.96
CA MET A 123 2.76 21.09 -9.27
C MET A 123 1.32 21.56 -9.51
N ALA A 124 0.48 21.53 -8.48
CA ALA A 124 -0.89 22.04 -8.54
C ALA A 124 -0.92 23.56 -8.76
N VAL A 125 -0.04 24.33 -8.10
CA VAL A 125 0.09 25.78 -8.33
C VAL A 125 0.53 26.08 -9.76
N LEU A 126 1.51 25.33 -10.29
CA LEU A 126 1.93 25.46 -11.69
C LEU A 126 0.78 25.16 -12.67
N PHE A 127 -0.03 24.14 -12.38
CA PHE A 127 -1.22 23.84 -13.15
C PHE A 127 -2.27 24.96 -13.06
N LEU A 128 -2.54 25.48 -11.87
CA LEU A 128 -3.47 26.60 -11.68
C LEU A 128 -3.02 27.83 -12.47
N HIS A 129 -1.72 28.14 -12.48
CA HIS A 129 -1.17 29.21 -13.30
C HIS A 129 -1.40 28.97 -14.80
N ALA A 130 -1.14 27.77 -15.30
CA ALA A 130 -1.42 27.41 -16.69
C ALA A 130 -2.92 27.50 -17.02
N TRP A 131 -3.78 27.09 -16.09
CA TRP A 131 -5.23 27.22 -16.21
C TRP A 131 -5.68 28.67 -16.28
N PHE A 132 -5.14 29.57 -15.44
CA PHE A 132 -5.45 30.99 -15.49
C PHE A 132 -5.05 31.60 -16.84
N LYS A 133 -3.94 31.17 -17.44
CA LYS A 133 -3.55 31.59 -18.79
C LYS A 133 -4.55 31.13 -19.86
N LEU A 134 -4.99 29.87 -19.80
CA LEU A 134 -6.05 29.37 -20.70
C LEU A 134 -7.37 30.12 -20.50
N LYS A 135 -7.72 30.46 -19.25
CA LYS A 135 -8.89 31.29 -18.94
C LYS A 135 -8.76 32.69 -19.51
N LYS A 136 -7.56 33.29 -19.44
CA LYS A 136 -7.27 34.59 -20.06
C LYS A 136 -7.44 34.51 -21.58
N ILE A 137 -6.86 33.50 -22.23
CA ILE A 137 -7.02 33.28 -23.68
C ILE A 137 -8.50 33.17 -24.05
N LYS A 138 -9.26 32.33 -23.34
CA LYS A 138 -10.70 32.17 -23.53
C LYS A 138 -11.46 33.50 -23.45
N ASN A 139 -11.14 34.32 -22.45
CA ASN A 139 -11.82 35.58 -22.23
C ASN A 139 -11.45 36.67 -23.25
N THR A 140 -10.27 36.56 -23.88
CA THR A 140 -9.82 37.47 -24.94
C THR A 140 -10.06 36.93 -26.35
N THR A 141 -10.63 35.73 -26.48
CA THR A 141 -10.98 35.17 -27.79
C THR A 141 -12.10 35.98 -28.41
N THR A 142 -11.82 36.58 -29.56
CA THR A 142 -12.81 37.29 -30.37
C THR A 142 -13.49 36.33 -31.34
N VAL A 143 -14.74 36.63 -31.68
CA VAL A 143 -15.48 35.88 -32.70
C VAL A 143 -14.77 36.05 -34.04
N LEU A 144 -14.62 34.94 -34.78
CA LEU A 144 -14.07 34.94 -36.13
C LEU A 144 -15.01 35.71 -37.07
N ASN A 145 -14.56 36.84 -37.61
CA ASN A 145 -15.38 37.70 -38.48
C ASN A 145 -15.30 37.33 -39.97
N ASN A 146 -14.22 36.65 -40.39
CA ASN A 146 -14.02 36.25 -41.78
C ASN A 146 -14.97 35.10 -42.16
N LYS A 147 -15.95 35.39 -43.03
CA LYS A 147 -17.00 34.44 -43.43
C LYS A 147 -16.45 33.24 -44.19
N ASP A 148 -15.41 33.42 -45.00
CA ASP A 148 -14.84 32.33 -45.81
C ASP A 148 -14.16 31.30 -44.90
N ILE A 149 -13.43 31.77 -43.88
CA ILE A 149 -12.78 30.89 -42.89
C ILE A 149 -13.82 30.15 -42.06
N LEU A 150 -14.91 30.82 -41.68
CA LEU A 150 -16.00 30.22 -40.91
C LEU A 150 -16.74 29.13 -41.71
N ASP A 151 -16.95 29.35 -43.01
CA ASP A 151 -17.53 28.35 -43.91
C ASP A 151 -16.61 27.13 -44.07
N ILE A 152 -15.29 27.33 -44.21
CA ILE A 152 -14.31 26.22 -44.23
C ILE A 152 -14.35 25.43 -42.92
N PHE A 153 -14.41 26.11 -41.78
CA PHE A 153 -14.49 25.46 -40.47
C PHE A 153 -15.73 24.56 -40.37
N GLU A 154 -16.91 25.07 -40.73
CA GLU A 154 -18.15 24.28 -40.70
C GLU A 154 -18.13 23.14 -41.73
N ARG A 155 -17.55 23.33 -42.92
CA ARG A 155 -17.34 22.25 -43.90
C ARG A 155 -16.42 21.16 -43.34
N CYS A 156 -15.31 21.51 -42.70
CA CYS A 156 -14.40 20.55 -42.06
C CYS A 156 -15.10 19.79 -40.92
N LYS A 157 -15.88 20.49 -40.10
CA LYS A 157 -16.66 19.90 -39.00
C LYS A 157 -17.72 18.92 -39.51
N HIS A 158 -18.43 19.28 -40.58
CA HIS A 158 -19.38 18.40 -41.26
C HIS A 158 -18.66 17.18 -41.87
N HIS A 159 -17.55 17.39 -42.57
CA HIS A 159 -16.74 16.34 -43.17
C HIS A 159 -16.24 15.31 -42.13
N LEU A 160 -15.93 15.76 -40.91
CA LEU A 160 -15.50 14.89 -39.80
C LEU A 160 -16.64 14.29 -38.98
N ASN A 161 -17.90 14.57 -39.34
CA ASN A 161 -19.12 14.15 -38.63
C ASN A 161 -19.17 14.64 -37.17
N ILE A 162 -18.79 15.90 -36.93
CA ILE A 162 -18.83 16.52 -35.62
C ILE A 162 -20.14 17.32 -35.45
N SER A 163 -21.09 16.76 -34.69
CA SER A 163 -22.40 17.39 -34.45
C SER A 163 -22.46 18.32 -33.24
N LYS A 164 -21.50 18.21 -32.32
CA LYS A 164 -21.45 19.01 -31.09
C LYS A 164 -20.93 20.43 -31.36
N PRO A 165 -21.36 21.44 -30.57
CA PRO A 165 -20.90 22.81 -30.74
C PRO A 165 -19.42 22.95 -30.37
N VAL A 166 -18.62 23.38 -31.34
CA VAL A 166 -17.21 23.76 -31.17
C VAL A 166 -17.11 25.25 -31.52
N ILE A 167 -16.51 26.03 -30.62
CA ILE A 167 -16.41 27.48 -30.80
C ILE A 167 -15.09 27.77 -31.51
N VAL A 168 -15.14 28.47 -32.65
CA VAL A 168 -13.96 28.96 -33.37
C VAL A 168 -13.78 30.45 -33.12
N GLY A 169 -12.55 30.90 -32.92
CA GLY A 169 -12.24 32.32 -32.72
C GLY A 169 -10.76 32.62 -32.82
N GLU A 170 -10.41 33.90 -32.65
CA GLU A 170 -9.04 34.40 -32.77
C GLU A 170 -8.55 35.01 -31.46
N SER A 171 -7.25 34.98 -31.19
CA SER A 171 -6.67 35.60 -29.99
C SER A 171 -5.22 36.02 -30.19
N ALA A 172 -4.89 37.26 -29.81
CA ALA A 172 -3.53 37.82 -29.88
C ALA A 172 -2.55 37.07 -28.97
N LEU A 173 -3.07 36.39 -27.95
CA LEU A 173 -2.28 35.66 -26.96
C LEU A 173 -1.81 34.29 -27.47
N VAL A 174 -2.31 33.86 -28.63
CA VAL A 174 -2.07 32.55 -29.20
C VAL A 174 -1.19 32.71 -30.44
N LYS A 175 -0.02 32.08 -30.43
CA LYS A 175 0.94 32.09 -31.55
C LYS A 175 0.81 30.88 -32.47
N SER A 176 0.01 29.88 -32.07
CA SER A 176 -0.26 28.68 -32.84
C SER A 176 -1.70 28.22 -32.63
N PRO A 177 -2.40 27.71 -33.66
CA PRO A 177 -3.68 27.06 -33.51
C PRO A 177 -3.66 26.11 -32.32
N MET A 178 -4.71 26.18 -31.51
CA MET A 178 -4.84 25.33 -30.35
C MET A 178 -6.30 25.02 -30.05
N THR A 179 -6.51 23.76 -29.66
CA THR A 179 -7.81 23.27 -29.18
C THR A 179 -7.78 23.06 -27.68
N PHE A 180 -8.72 23.67 -26.94
CA PHE A 180 -8.83 23.48 -25.48
C PHE A 180 -10.26 23.60 -24.95
N GLY A 181 -10.48 23.14 -23.71
CA GLY A 181 -11.76 23.21 -23.01
C GLY A 181 -12.55 21.90 -23.03
N LEU A 182 -12.76 21.32 -21.83
CA LEU A 182 -13.33 19.98 -21.64
C LEU A 182 -14.84 19.91 -21.86
N PHE A 183 -15.60 20.87 -21.31
CA PHE A 183 -17.07 20.91 -21.42
C PHE A 183 -17.56 21.77 -22.61
N LYS A 184 -16.82 22.84 -22.90
CA LYS A 184 -17.01 23.69 -24.08
C LYS A 184 -15.66 23.81 -24.76
N THR A 185 -15.56 23.28 -25.98
CA THR A 185 -14.31 23.26 -26.72
C THR A 185 -14.17 24.50 -27.58
N TYR A 186 -12.98 25.08 -27.53
CA TYR A 186 -12.55 26.25 -28.29
C TYR A 186 -11.42 25.82 -29.23
N VAL A 187 -11.55 26.16 -30.50
CA VAL A 187 -10.48 26.12 -31.50
C VAL A 187 -10.07 27.57 -31.71
N VAL A 188 -8.90 27.94 -31.22
CA VAL A 188 -8.42 29.33 -31.24
C VAL A 188 -7.27 29.46 -32.22
N LEU A 189 -7.42 30.39 -33.15
CA LEU A 189 -6.40 30.75 -34.14
C LEU A 189 -5.60 31.99 -33.70
N PRO A 190 -4.35 32.14 -34.15
CA PRO A 190 -3.65 33.41 -34.09
C PRO A 190 -4.41 34.50 -34.87
N ILE A 191 -4.32 35.75 -34.44
CA ILE A 191 -4.87 36.87 -35.22
C ILE A 191 -4.12 36.99 -36.55
N HIS A 192 -4.82 37.45 -37.60
CA HIS A 192 -4.28 37.70 -38.93
C HIS A 192 -3.83 36.44 -39.66
N LEU A 193 -4.25 35.23 -39.24
CA LEU A 193 -3.81 33.96 -39.84
C LEU A 193 -4.04 33.91 -41.37
N ASP A 194 -5.07 34.60 -41.84
CA ASP A 194 -5.45 34.73 -43.24
C ASP A 194 -4.52 35.60 -44.09
N GLU A 195 -3.68 36.44 -43.47
CA GLU A 195 -2.71 37.27 -44.19
C GLU A 195 -1.46 36.48 -44.62
N TRP A 196 -1.15 35.36 -43.97
CA TRP A 196 0.12 34.61 -44.16
C TRP A 196 -0.08 33.13 -44.47
N MET A 197 -1.33 32.65 -44.55
CA MET A 197 -1.63 31.27 -44.93
C MET A 197 -2.75 31.22 -45.97
N SER A 198 -2.65 30.30 -46.92
CA SER A 198 -3.70 30.14 -47.92
C SER A 198 -4.96 29.52 -47.28
N ILE A 199 -6.12 29.76 -47.89
CA ILE A 199 -7.40 29.11 -47.55
C ILE A 199 -7.26 27.57 -47.48
N LYS A 200 -6.42 26.99 -48.35
CA LYS A 200 -6.14 25.54 -48.40
C LYS A 200 -5.34 25.08 -47.16
N ASP A 201 -4.37 25.87 -46.72
CA ASP A 201 -3.57 25.56 -45.53
C ASP A 201 -4.39 25.71 -44.24
N ILE A 202 -5.25 26.73 -44.18
CA ILE A 202 -6.19 26.92 -43.06
C ILE A 202 -7.16 25.73 -42.96
N LYS A 203 -7.64 25.19 -44.08
CA LYS A 203 -8.43 23.95 -44.09
C LYS A 203 -7.66 22.80 -43.43
N TYR A 204 -6.37 22.63 -43.73
CA TYR A 204 -5.54 21.58 -43.11
C TYR A 204 -5.34 21.77 -41.61
N VAL A 205 -5.14 23.01 -41.16
CA VAL A 205 -5.09 23.37 -39.74
C VAL A 205 -6.39 22.99 -39.04
N PHE A 206 -7.55 23.36 -39.60
CA PHE A 206 -8.83 22.99 -39.01
C PHE A 206 -9.06 21.48 -38.97
N MET A 207 -8.69 20.76 -40.03
CA MET A 207 -8.77 19.30 -40.05
C MET A 207 -7.94 18.68 -38.93
N HIS A 208 -6.75 19.23 -38.63
CA HIS A 208 -5.89 18.78 -37.54
C HIS A 208 -6.51 19.07 -36.16
N GLU A 209 -6.88 20.32 -35.89
CA GLU A 209 -7.47 20.74 -34.61
C GLU A 209 -8.79 20.01 -34.29
N LEU A 210 -9.64 19.81 -35.29
CA LEU A 210 -10.89 19.06 -35.13
C LEU A 210 -10.67 17.56 -34.87
N HIS A 211 -9.55 16.98 -35.31
CA HIS A 211 -9.18 15.62 -34.95
C HIS A 211 -8.78 15.51 -33.47
N HIS A 212 -8.06 16.48 -32.90
CA HIS A 212 -7.79 16.51 -31.45
C HIS A 212 -9.09 16.52 -30.63
N TYR A 213 -10.07 17.29 -31.08
CA TYR A 213 -11.40 17.27 -30.48
C TYR A 213 -12.06 15.89 -30.58
N LYS A 214 -12.08 15.30 -31.79
CA LYS A 214 -12.69 13.99 -32.05
C LYS A 214 -12.05 12.85 -31.24
N TYR A 215 -10.75 12.92 -31.00
CA TYR A 215 -9.99 11.94 -30.21
C TYR A 215 -9.97 12.23 -28.71
N LYS A 216 -10.65 13.29 -28.26
CA LYS A 216 -10.74 13.70 -26.85
C LYS A 216 -9.38 13.97 -26.22
N ASP A 217 -8.42 14.46 -27.01
CA ASP A 217 -7.05 14.68 -26.57
C ASP A 217 -6.93 15.71 -25.44
N ILE A 218 -7.90 16.61 -25.34
CA ILE A 218 -8.06 17.57 -24.23
C ILE A 218 -8.22 16.81 -22.90
N ALA A 219 -9.08 15.79 -22.85
CA ALA A 219 -9.30 14.98 -21.65
C ALA A 219 -8.05 14.18 -21.30
N THR A 220 -7.39 13.61 -22.31
CA THR A 220 -6.10 12.92 -22.14
C THR A 220 -5.04 13.85 -21.57
N ASN A 221 -4.98 15.10 -22.00
CA ASN A 221 -4.03 16.08 -21.48
C ASN A 221 -4.28 16.41 -19.99
N TYR A 222 -5.55 16.50 -19.57
CA TYR A 222 -5.87 16.62 -18.14
C TYR A 222 -5.46 15.39 -17.34
N LEU A 223 -5.64 14.17 -17.88
CA LEU A 223 -5.15 12.95 -17.24
C LEU A 223 -3.63 12.97 -17.07
N ILE A 224 -2.88 13.34 -18.12
CA ILE A 224 -1.42 13.51 -18.06
C ILE A 224 -1.04 14.45 -16.91
N ILE A 225 -1.71 15.60 -16.79
CA ILE A 225 -1.41 16.59 -15.74
C ILE A 225 -1.67 15.99 -14.35
N ILE A 226 -2.81 15.30 -14.15
CA ILE A 226 -3.13 14.67 -12.85
C ILE A 226 -2.01 13.71 -12.44
N TYR A 227 -1.56 12.84 -13.35
CA TYR A 227 -0.47 11.92 -13.04
C TYR A 227 0.89 12.61 -12.90
N GLN A 228 1.15 13.70 -13.62
CA GLN A 228 2.37 14.50 -13.41
C GLN A 228 2.39 15.17 -12.04
N ILE A 229 1.24 15.55 -11.49
CA ILE A 229 1.13 16.03 -10.11
C ILE A 229 1.44 14.88 -9.13
N LEU A 230 0.79 13.73 -9.29
CA LEU A 230 0.96 12.58 -8.38
C LEU A 230 2.38 11.97 -8.42
N TYR A 231 2.97 11.90 -9.61
CA TYR A 231 4.27 11.29 -9.90
C TYR A 231 5.34 12.32 -10.24
N TRP A 232 5.24 13.53 -9.68
CA TRP A 232 6.16 14.63 -9.97
C TRP A 232 7.63 14.25 -9.81
N PHE A 233 7.93 13.35 -8.86
CA PHE A 233 9.26 12.85 -8.55
C PHE A 233 9.80 11.79 -9.52
N ASN A 234 8.96 11.16 -10.36
CA ASN A 234 9.38 10.06 -11.22
C ASN A 234 9.76 10.56 -12.63
N PRO A 235 11.06 10.66 -12.98
CA PRO A 235 11.50 11.17 -14.28
C PRO A 235 11.04 10.33 -15.47
N LEU A 236 10.82 9.03 -15.29
CA LEU A 236 10.34 8.16 -16.37
C LEU A 236 8.90 8.52 -16.77
N VAL A 237 8.06 8.93 -15.81
CA VAL A 237 6.68 9.39 -16.08
C VAL A 237 6.68 10.66 -16.93
N TRP A 238 7.64 11.56 -16.70
CA TRP A 238 7.83 12.75 -17.52
C TRP A 238 8.24 12.41 -18.95
N ILE A 239 9.18 11.47 -19.11
CA ILE A 239 9.64 10.98 -20.40
C ILE A 239 8.49 10.28 -21.14
N SER A 240 7.72 9.42 -20.47
CA SER A 240 6.60 8.71 -21.09
C SER A 240 5.52 9.66 -21.59
N PHE A 241 5.14 10.68 -20.81
CA PHE A 241 4.12 11.61 -21.25
C PHE A 241 4.59 12.55 -22.36
N LYS A 242 5.88 12.85 -22.43
CA LYS A 242 6.48 13.52 -23.58
C LYS A 242 6.35 12.66 -24.84
N GLU A 243 6.68 11.38 -24.75
CA GLU A 243 6.57 10.43 -25.87
C GLU A 243 5.11 10.18 -26.27
N MET A 244 4.20 10.11 -25.30
CA MET A 244 2.76 10.01 -25.54
C MET A 244 2.23 11.21 -26.32
N ARG A 245 2.67 12.44 -26.00
CA ARG A 245 2.30 13.65 -26.75
C ARG A 245 2.80 13.57 -28.19
N MET A 246 4.03 13.10 -28.42
CA MET A 246 4.55 12.88 -29.78
C MET A 246 3.70 11.89 -30.58
N ASP A 247 3.38 10.73 -29.99
CA ASP A 247 2.57 9.72 -30.65
C ASP A 247 1.15 10.22 -30.95
N ARG A 248 0.61 11.08 -30.08
CA ARG A 248 -0.68 11.76 -30.29
C ARG A 248 -0.66 12.66 -31.52
N GLU A 249 0.36 13.52 -31.65
CA GLU A 249 0.50 14.40 -32.81
C GLU A 249 0.60 13.58 -34.11
N ILE A 250 1.42 12.52 -34.12
CA ILE A 250 1.55 11.62 -35.26
C ILE A 250 0.21 10.93 -35.56
N ALA A 251 -0.50 10.42 -34.55
CA ALA A 251 -1.80 9.77 -34.73
C ALA A 251 -2.87 10.75 -35.27
N CYS A 252 -2.80 12.02 -34.88
CA CYS A 252 -3.63 13.10 -35.41
C CYS A 252 -3.32 13.34 -36.90
N ASP A 253 -2.03 13.49 -37.25
CA ASP A 253 -1.59 13.66 -38.64
C ASP A 253 -2.04 12.51 -39.54
N MET A 254 -1.89 11.26 -39.08
CA MET A 254 -2.35 10.09 -39.84
C MET A 254 -3.87 10.06 -40.02
N ALA A 255 -4.63 10.60 -39.05
CA ALA A 255 -6.07 10.69 -39.15
C ALA A 255 -6.51 11.76 -40.17
N VAL A 256 -5.80 12.89 -40.22
CA VAL A 256 -6.00 13.90 -41.26
C VAL A 256 -5.71 13.32 -42.63
N LEU A 257 -4.56 12.69 -42.85
CA LEU A 257 -4.21 12.06 -44.14
C LEU A 257 -5.24 11.02 -44.60
N LYS A 258 -5.78 10.23 -43.66
CA LYS A 258 -6.85 9.26 -43.96
C LYS A 258 -8.16 9.91 -44.42
N SER A 259 -8.39 11.17 -44.04
CA SER A 259 -9.56 11.96 -44.42
C SER A 259 -9.31 12.85 -45.65
N LEU A 260 -8.10 12.85 -46.20
CA LEU A 260 -7.73 13.61 -47.39
C LEU A 260 -7.51 12.67 -48.58
N ASP A 261 -7.74 13.19 -49.78
CA ASP A 261 -7.33 12.51 -51.01
C ASP A 261 -5.80 12.43 -51.10
N GLU A 262 -5.28 11.40 -51.77
CA GLU A 262 -3.84 11.10 -51.82
C GLU A 262 -2.99 12.24 -52.40
N HIS A 263 -3.51 12.94 -53.42
CA HIS A 263 -2.84 14.10 -54.03
C HIS A 263 -2.68 15.29 -53.08
N CYS A 264 -3.46 15.35 -51.99
CA CYS A 264 -3.42 16.42 -50.99
C CYS A 264 -2.41 16.15 -49.84
N HIS A 265 -1.78 14.96 -49.79
CA HIS A 265 -0.90 14.58 -48.68
C HIS A 265 0.38 15.41 -48.61
N ALA A 266 0.98 15.70 -49.77
CA ALA A 266 2.17 16.56 -49.84
C ALA A 266 1.83 18.00 -49.41
N ASP A 267 0.71 18.54 -49.91
CA ASP A 267 0.24 19.87 -49.54
C ASP A 267 -0.02 19.99 -48.02
N TYR A 268 -0.56 18.93 -47.39
CA TYR A 268 -0.76 18.89 -45.94
C TYR A 268 0.59 18.95 -45.19
N GLY A 269 1.59 18.18 -45.65
CA GLY A 269 2.93 18.21 -45.08
C GLY A 269 3.57 19.60 -45.19
N ASP A 270 3.46 20.24 -46.35
CA ASP A 270 3.97 21.59 -46.59
C ASP A 270 3.27 22.63 -45.72
N ALA A 271 1.95 22.53 -45.55
CA ALA A 271 1.19 23.41 -44.66
C ALA A 271 1.70 23.33 -43.22
N ILE A 272 1.98 22.13 -42.71
CA ILE A 272 2.56 21.96 -41.36
C ILE A 272 3.96 22.58 -41.27
N ILE A 273 4.81 22.39 -42.28
CA ILE A 273 6.18 22.94 -42.30
C ILE A 273 6.14 24.48 -42.32
N ASN A 274 5.34 25.05 -43.22
CA ASN A 274 5.18 26.50 -43.36
C ASN A 274 4.68 27.10 -42.05
N PHE A 275 3.65 26.48 -41.45
CA PHE A 275 3.11 26.92 -40.18
C PHE A 275 4.15 26.85 -39.03
N ALA A 276 4.92 25.77 -38.96
CA ALA A 276 5.97 25.60 -37.96
C ALA A 276 7.11 26.63 -38.12
N ALA A 277 7.50 26.93 -39.36
CA ALA A 277 8.53 27.94 -39.67
C ALA A 277 8.12 29.33 -39.17
N LEU A 278 6.85 29.69 -39.36
CA LEU A 278 6.28 30.99 -38.99
C LEU A 278 6.07 31.13 -37.47
N SER A 279 5.86 30.01 -36.77
CA SER A 279 5.67 29.98 -35.31
C SER A 279 6.98 30.04 -34.50
N SER A 280 8.14 30.04 -35.16
CA SER A 280 9.45 29.82 -34.54
C SER A 280 10.18 31.10 -34.09
N HIS A 281 9.62 31.94 -33.19
CA HIS A 281 10.33 33.08 -32.51
C HIS A 281 9.86 33.28 -31.04
N PRO A 282 10.67 33.85 -30.10
CA PRO A 282 11.26 33.12 -28.97
C PRO A 282 10.51 33.08 -27.60
N LYS A 283 10.76 31.95 -26.88
CA LYS A 283 11.15 31.73 -25.45
C LYS A 283 10.31 32.10 -24.20
N ASP A 284 9.02 32.45 -24.23
CA ASP A 284 8.32 32.75 -22.95
C ASP A 284 7.62 31.56 -22.25
N PHE A 285 7.74 30.33 -22.75
CA PHE A 285 7.08 29.17 -22.12
C PHE A 285 7.87 27.85 -22.21
N ALA A 286 9.13 27.88 -21.80
CA ALA A 286 10.02 26.71 -21.82
C ALA A 286 9.89 25.78 -20.59
N TRP A 287 8.85 25.90 -19.76
CA TRP A 287 8.73 25.10 -18.52
C TRP A 287 7.86 23.84 -18.63
N VAL A 288 7.11 23.62 -19.73
CA VAL A 288 6.14 22.50 -19.80
C VAL A 288 6.35 21.53 -20.97
N ASN A 289 7.16 21.87 -21.98
CA ASN A 289 7.41 20.97 -23.12
C ASN A 289 8.82 21.16 -23.69
N GLN A 290 9.86 20.55 -23.10
CA GLN A 290 11.16 20.50 -23.77
C GLN A 290 12.15 19.51 -23.14
N PHE A 291 12.20 18.29 -23.69
CA PHE A 291 13.43 17.50 -23.69
C PHE A 291 13.77 16.96 -25.10
N ASN A 292 12.97 17.30 -26.13
CA ASN A 292 13.32 17.13 -27.55
C ASN A 292 13.03 18.49 -28.20
N GLY A 293 13.96 19.00 -29.00
CA GLY A 293 13.77 20.30 -29.67
C GLY A 293 12.57 20.27 -30.63
N PRO A 294 11.89 21.41 -30.86
CA PRO A 294 10.78 21.53 -31.81
C PRO A 294 11.12 20.94 -33.20
N LYS A 295 12.38 21.05 -33.60
CA LYS A 295 12.92 20.52 -34.87
C LYS A 295 12.87 19.00 -34.98
N GLU A 296 13.27 18.27 -33.93
CA GLU A 296 13.27 16.79 -33.96
C GLU A 296 11.84 16.25 -33.97
N GLN A 297 10.95 16.93 -33.24
CA GLN A 297 9.52 16.64 -33.23
C GLN A 297 8.92 16.81 -34.63
N MET A 298 9.18 17.95 -35.27
CA MET A 298 8.72 18.24 -36.62
C MET A 298 9.26 17.21 -37.62
N LYS A 299 10.57 16.91 -37.55
CA LYS A 299 11.20 15.89 -38.41
C LYS A 299 10.46 14.55 -38.35
N LYS A 300 10.17 14.04 -37.15
CA LYS A 300 9.46 12.76 -36.97
C LYS A 300 8.05 12.78 -37.57
N ARG A 301 7.33 13.91 -37.41
CA ARG A 301 5.99 14.07 -37.99
C ARG A 301 6.04 14.05 -39.52
N ILE A 302 6.93 14.82 -40.13
CA ILE A 302 7.09 14.87 -41.60
C ILE A 302 7.54 13.52 -42.16
N GLU A 303 8.48 12.82 -41.51
CA GLU A 303 8.88 11.46 -41.91
C GLU A 303 7.69 10.50 -41.91
N LYS A 304 6.78 10.62 -40.93
CA LYS A 304 5.56 9.79 -40.86
C LYS A 304 4.50 10.17 -41.87
N ILE A 305 4.34 11.47 -42.17
CA ILE A 305 3.46 11.95 -43.23
C ILE A 305 3.95 11.46 -44.59
N ALA A 306 5.24 11.60 -44.88
CA ALA A 306 5.83 11.17 -46.15
C ALA A 306 5.81 9.65 -46.35
N SER A 307 5.85 8.87 -45.27
CA SER A 307 5.75 7.40 -45.30
C SER A 307 4.34 6.89 -44.99
N PHE A 308 3.32 7.74 -45.14
CA PHE A 308 1.94 7.37 -44.84
C PHE A 308 1.49 6.19 -45.70
N THR A 309 0.91 5.20 -45.03
CA THR A 309 0.25 4.07 -45.67
C THR A 309 -1.01 3.74 -44.91
N ILE A 310 -2.06 3.32 -45.62
CA ILE A 310 -3.31 2.90 -45.00
C ILE A 310 -3.05 1.62 -44.20
N GLU A 311 -3.53 1.60 -42.95
CA GLU A 311 -3.40 0.42 -42.07
C GLU A 311 -4.04 -0.82 -42.71
N SER A 312 -3.20 -1.83 -42.97
CA SER A 312 -3.67 -3.12 -43.48
C SER A 312 -4.39 -3.92 -42.38
N LYS A 313 -5.29 -4.84 -42.78
CA LYS A 313 -5.99 -5.73 -41.82
C LYS A 313 -5.02 -6.52 -40.94
N TRP A 314 -3.88 -6.95 -41.50
CA TRP A 314 -2.84 -7.66 -40.77
C TRP A 314 -2.09 -6.78 -39.76
N MET A 315 -1.79 -5.52 -40.12
CA MET A 315 -1.18 -4.57 -39.19
C MET A 315 -2.11 -4.28 -38.02
N LYS A 316 -3.42 -4.11 -38.30
CA LYS A 316 -4.44 -3.93 -37.27
C LYS A 316 -4.51 -5.13 -36.32
N LEU A 317 -4.51 -6.36 -36.85
CA LEU A 317 -4.54 -7.59 -36.05
C LEU A 317 -3.29 -7.72 -35.15
N LYS A 318 -2.08 -7.49 -35.70
CA LYS A 318 -0.83 -7.48 -34.92
C LYS A 318 -0.88 -6.43 -33.82
N SER A 319 -1.42 -5.25 -34.11
CA SER A 319 -1.52 -4.17 -33.13
C SER A 319 -2.47 -4.50 -31.98
N ILE A 320 -3.63 -5.11 -32.28
CA ILE A 320 -4.57 -5.61 -31.26
C ILE A 320 -3.88 -6.67 -30.39
N LEU A 321 -3.18 -7.63 -31.00
CA LEU A 321 -2.49 -8.68 -30.26
C LEU A 321 -1.44 -8.11 -29.29
N ILE A 322 -0.60 -7.18 -29.76
CA ILE A 322 0.43 -6.52 -28.94
C ILE A 322 -0.22 -5.72 -27.79
N PHE A 323 -1.30 -4.98 -28.08
CA PHE A 323 -2.01 -4.22 -27.07
C PHE A 323 -2.63 -5.14 -26.00
N THR A 324 -3.25 -6.25 -26.41
CA THR A 324 -3.82 -7.23 -25.48
C THR A 324 -2.73 -7.88 -24.62
N LEU A 325 -1.60 -8.28 -25.20
CA LEU A 325 -0.47 -8.84 -24.44
C LEU A 325 0.07 -7.83 -23.43
N MET A 326 0.19 -6.56 -23.80
CA MET A 326 0.57 -5.49 -22.86
C MET A 326 -0.48 -5.31 -21.76
N GLY A 327 -1.77 -5.43 -22.08
CA GLY A 327 -2.85 -5.39 -21.08
C GLY A 327 -2.75 -6.52 -20.07
N VAL A 328 -2.47 -7.75 -20.53
CA VAL A 328 -2.21 -8.92 -19.66
C VAL A 328 -0.99 -8.68 -18.77
N PHE A 329 0.07 -8.09 -19.32
CA PHE A 329 1.26 -7.74 -18.55
C PHE A 329 0.98 -6.70 -17.44
N VAL A 330 0.16 -5.68 -17.71
CA VAL A 330 -0.25 -4.71 -16.67
C VAL A 330 -1.12 -5.39 -15.61
N ALA A 331 -2.06 -6.25 -16.02
CA ALA A 331 -2.91 -7.00 -15.10
C ALA A 331 -2.10 -7.96 -14.21
N SER A 332 -1.02 -8.56 -14.71
CA SER A 332 -0.16 -9.46 -13.91
C SER A 332 0.65 -8.74 -12.83
N GLN A 333 0.67 -7.40 -12.81
CA GLN A 333 1.25 -6.63 -11.71
C GLN A 333 0.35 -6.59 -10.46
N VAL A 334 -0.93 -6.94 -10.57
CA VAL A 334 -1.89 -6.86 -9.46
C VAL A 334 -1.51 -7.77 -8.27
N PRO A 335 -1.15 -9.06 -8.45
CA PRO A 335 -0.71 -9.91 -7.34
C PRO A 335 0.55 -9.38 -6.65
N PHE A 336 1.49 -8.81 -7.39
CA PHE A 336 2.71 -8.21 -6.83
C PHE A 336 2.40 -7.00 -5.93
N ILE A 337 1.50 -6.12 -6.38
CA ILE A 337 1.04 -4.98 -5.58
C ILE A 337 0.30 -5.47 -4.32
N SER A 338 -0.54 -6.50 -4.46
CA SER A 338 -1.26 -7.10 -3.34
C SER A 338 -0.27 -7.66 -2.30
N ALA A 339 0.73 -8.43 -2.72
CA ALA A 339 1.75 -9.00 -1.85
C ALA A 339 2.56 -7.92 -1.11
N MET A 340 2.95 -6.85 -1.81
CA MET A 340 3.64 -5.69 -1.21
C MET A 340 2.75 -4.86 -0.27
N ALA A 341 1.43 -5.01 -0.41
CA ALA A 341 0.43 -4.34 0.40
C ALA A 341 -0.02 -5.18 1.60
N THR A 342 -0.04 -6.51 1.51
CA THR A 342 -0.43 -7.42 2.59
C THR A 342 0.71 -7.56 3.60
N ASN A 343 0.65 -6.80 4.68
CA ASN A 343 1.22 -7.30 5.93
C ASN A 343 0.31 -8.44 6.41
N ASN A 344 0.83 -9.67 6.46
CA ASN A 344 0.10 -10.86 6.93
C ASN A 344 -0.03 -10.87 8.47
N ASP A 345 -0.33 -9.71 9.04
CA ASP A 345 -0.37 -9.46 10.48
C ASP A 345 -1.68 -9.96 11.10
N ARG A 346 -2.59 -10.63 10.37
CA ARG A 346 -3.86 -11.12 10.93
C ARG A 346 -4.06 -12.61 10.66
N TYR A 347 -4.47 -13.33 11.69
CA TYR A 347 -4.83 -14.73 11.64
C TYR A 347 -6.29 -14.92 11.22
N ASP A 348 -6.53 -15.85 10.30
CA ASP A 348 -7.89 -16.20 9.85
C ASP A 348 -8.52 -17.17 10.85
N PHE A 349 -9.19 -16.62 11.85
CA PHE A 349 -9.87 -17.40 12.89
C PHE A 349 -11.35 -17.60 12.56
N ASN A 350 -11.75 -18.87 12.44
CA ASN A 350 -13.15 -19.26 12.34
C ASN A 350 -13.45 -20.43 13.29
N ASN A 351 -14.39 -20.20 14.22
CA ASN A 351 -14.90 -21.22 15.11
C ASN A 351 -16.38 -20.94 15.38
N GLU A 352 -17.24 -21.91 15.04
CA GLU A 352 -18.70 -21.78 15.13
C GLU A 352 -19.20 -21.61 16.57
N SER A 353 -18.43 -22.06 17.56
CA SER A 353 -18.71 -21.97 18.99
C SER A 353 -17.93 -20.82 19.64
N THR A 354 -17.93 -19.64 19.02
CA THR A 354 -17.33 -18.42 19.58
C THR A 354 -18.41 -17.46 20.07
N ILE A 355 -18.33 -17.07 21.35
CA ILE A 355 -19.12 -15.99 21.94
C ILE A 355 -18.26 -14.72 21.92
N TYR A 356 -18.80 -13.65 21.36
CA TYR A 356 -18.21 -12.32 21.49
C TYR A 356 -18.87 -11.59 22.64
N GLU A 357 -18.05 -11.08 23.56
CA GLU A 357 -18.50 -10.39 24.76
C GLU A 357 -17.93 -8.98 24.82
N ASP A 358 -18.62 -8.10 25.53
CA ASP A 358 -18.17 -6.73 25.79
C ASP A 358 -17.50 -6.70 27.16
N LEU A 359 -16.19 -6.41 27.17
CA LEU A 359 -15.37 -6.23 28.36
C LEU A 359 -14.69 -4.86 28.32
N SER A 360 -15.23 -3.91 27.56
CA SER A 360 -14.59 -2.62 27.29
C SER A 360 -14.22 -1.82 28.55
N ASP A 361 -15.00 -1.95 29.63
CA ASP A 361 -14.73 -1.33 30.93
C ASP A 361 -13.36 -1.74 31.52
N TYR A 362 -12.90 -2.96 31.25
CA TYR A 362 -11.58 -3.44 31.70
C TYR A 362 -10.42 -2.88 30.86
N PHE A 363 -10.70 -2.42 29.65
CA PHE A 363 -9.70 -2.02 28.65
C PHE A 363 -9.66 -0.50 28.44
N VAL A 364 -10.21 0.31 29.35
CA VAL A 364 -10.19 1.77 29.24
C VAL A 364 -8.75 2.27 29.10
N GLY A 365 -8.49 3.01 28.01
CA GLY A 365 -7.16 3.53 27.69
C GLY A 365 -6.24 2.54 26.98
N TYR A 366 -6.72 1.36 26.58
CA TYR A 366 -5.95 0.37 25.85
C TYR A 366 -6.71 -0.14 24.63
N ASP A 367 -5.99 -0.31 23.52
CA ASP A 367 -6.47 -1.08 22.38
C ASP A 367 -6.01 -2.52 22.57
N GLY A 368 -6.95 -3.43 22.86
CA GLY A 368 -6.62 -4.78 23.31
C GLY A 368 -7.74 -5.79 23.12
N SER A 369 -7.44 -7.03 23.47
CA SER A 369 -8.38 -8.14 23.41
C SER A 369 -8.19 -9.10 24.57
N PHE A 370 -9.26 -9.78 24.92
CA PHE A 370 -9.25 -10.96 25.80
C PHE A 370 -9.76 -12.15 25.00
N VAL A 371 -9.07 -13.28 25.12
CA VAL A 371 -9.50 -14.57 24.56
C VAL A 371 -9.49 -15.57 25.70
N LEU A 372 -10.58 -16.32 25.84
CA LEU A 372 -10.73 -17.43 26.77
C LEU A 372 -11.25 -18.65 26.02
N TYR A 373 -10.69 -19.82 26.28
CA TYR A 373 -11.18 -21.10 25.78
C TYR A 373 -11.53 -22.02 26.96
N ASP A 374 -12.80 -22.40 27.03
CA ASP A 374 -13.31 -23.40 27.97
C ASP A 374 -13.21 -24.78 27.32
N THR A 375 -12.35 -25.64 27.86
CA THR A 375 -12.10 -26.97 27.27
C THR A 375 -13.30 -27.91 27.36
N LYS A 376 -14.05 -27.86 28.46
CA LYS A 376 -15.22 -28.72 28.67
C LYS A 376 -16.40 -28.30 27.79
N ALA A 377 -16.57 -27.00 27.58
CA ALA A 377 -17.60 -26.47 26.68
C ALA A 377 -17.19 -26.51 25.20
N GLY A 378 -15.88 -26.58 24.91
CA GLY A 378 -15.35 -26.47 23.55
C GLY A 378 -15.61 -25.10 22.92
N GLN A 379 -15.67 -24.05 23.75
CA GLN A 379 -16.18 -22.73 23.38
C GLN A 379 -15.16 -21.62 23.64
N TYR A 380 -15.05 -20.69 22.71
CA TYR A 380 -14.27 -19.46 22.87
C TYR A 380 -15.15 -18.32 23.37
N SER A 381 -14.66 -17.52 24.33
CA SER A 381 -15.21 -16.22 24.68
C SER A 381 -14.17 -15.14 24.33
N ILE A 382 -14.56 -14.17 23.51
CA ILE A 382 -13.62 -13.18 22.94
C ILE A 382 -14.16 -11.77 23.11
N TYR A 383 -13.35 -10.91 23.74
CA TYR A 383 -13.49 -9.46 23.63
C TYR A 383 -12.59 -8.93 22.52
N ASN A 384 -13.15 -8.07 21.66
CA ASN A 384 -12.50 -7.40 20.53
C ASN A 384 -11.93 -8.36 19.47
N LYS A 385 -12.80 -8.82 18.55
CA LYS A 385 -12.48 -9.72 17.43
C LYS A 385 -11.33 -9.21 16.56
N ASP A 386 -11.30 -7.91 16.30
CA ASP A 386 -10.26 -7.34 15.44
C ASP A 386 -8.90 -7.52 16.11
N LYS A 387 -8.76 -7.19 17.39
CA LYS A 387 -7.47 -7.32 18.09
C LYS A 387 -7.11 -8.76 18.43
N SER A 388 -8.09 -9.62 18.66
CA SER A 388 -7.86 -11.04 18.98
C SER A 388 -7.18 -11.80 17.84
N THR A 389 -7.33 -11.34 16.60
CA THR A 389 -6.72 -11.94 15.40
C THR A 389 -5.49 -11.18 14.90
N LEU A 390 -5.15 -10.04 15.50
CA LEU A 390 -3.97 -9.26 15.14
C LEU A 390 -2.71 -9.91 15.74
N ARG A 391 -1.80 -10.35 14.89
CA ARG A 391 -0.47 -10.81 15.26
C ARG A 391 0.40 -9.63 15.69
N VAL A 392 0.89 -9.68 16.92
CA VAL A 392 1.87 -8.74 17.46
C VAL A 392 3.04 -9.49 18.08
N SER A 393 4.11 -8.78 18.42
CA SER A 393 5.29 -9.44 18.97
C SER A 393 4.96 -10.13 20.31
N PRO A 394 5.40 -11.38 20.54
CA PRO A 394 5.07 -12.12 21.76
C PRO A 394 5.86 -11.65 22.98
N ASN A 395 7.02 -11.00 22.78
CA ASN A 395 7.94 -10.64 23.84
C ASN A 395 8.23 -11.84 24.76
N SER A 396 8.29 -11.63 26.08
CA SER A 396 8.60 -12.69 27.05
C SER A 396 7.60 -13.86 27.10
N THR A 397 6.45 -13.81 26.42
CA THR A 397 5.56 -14.98 26.33
C THR A 397 6.18 -16.10 25.48
N TYR A 398 7.07 -15.77 24.53
CA TYR A 398 7.78 -16.77 23.73
C TYR A 398 8.65 -17.69 24.59
N LYS A 399 9.12 -17.23 25.76
CA LYS A 399 10.03 -17.98 26.64
C LYS A 399 9.51 -19.39 27.00
N ILE A 400 8.19 -19.59 26.99
CA ILE A 400 7.54 -20.91 27.11
C ILE A 400 8.09 -21.89 26.05
N TYR A 401 8.12 -21.45 24.81
CA TYR A 401 8.50 -22.25 23.65
C TYR A 401 10.02 -22.26 23.45
N SER A 402 10.73 -21.17 23.75
CA SER A 402 12.20 -21.18 23.83
C SER A 402 12.71 -22.24 24.81
N ALA A 403 12.12 -22.32 26.01
CA ALA A 403 12.46 -23.33 27.00
C ALA A 403 12.23 -24.76 26.47
N LEU A 404 11.08 -24.97 25.80
CA LEU A 404 10.71 -26.26 25.25
C LEU A 404 11.66 -26.70 24.15
N ILE A 405 11.98 -25.81 23.20
CA ILE A 405 12.95 -26.05 22.13
C ILE A 405 14.34 -26.32 22.71
N GLY A 406 14.74 -25.58 23.75
CA GLY A 406 16.01 -25.78 24.44
C GLY A 406 16.15 -27.13 25.12
N LEU A 407 15.06 -27.66 25.68
CA LEU A 407 15.00 -29.01 26.25
C LEU A 407 15.02 -30.08 25.16
N GLU A 408 14.20 -29.93 24.11
CA GLU A 408 14.15 -30.86 22.97
C GLU A 408 15.45 -30.90 22.16
N SER A 409 16.26 -29.84 22.23
CA SER A 409 17.56 -29.75 21.57
C SER A 409 18.74 -30.12 22.49
N ASP A 410 18.47 -30.63 23.70
CA ASP A 410 19.48 -31.00 24.71
C ASP A 410 20.45 -29.86 25.12
N VAL A 411 20.10 -28.60 24.86
CA VAL A 411 20.93 -27.44 25.27
C VAL A 411 20.83 -27.21 26.78
N ILE A 412 19.66 -27.50 27.35
CA ILE A 412 19.41 -27.60 28.77
C ILE A 412 18.68 -28.93 29.03
N THR A 413 18.75 -29.43 30.27
CA THR A 413 17.96 -30.59 30.69
C THR A 413 17.09 -30.22 31.90
N SER A 414 16.07 -31.03 32.20
CA SER A 414 15.24 -30.84 33.40
C SER A 414 16.08 -30.79 34.69
N ASP A 415 17.18 -31.56 34.74
CA ASP A 415 18.03 -31.70 35.91
C ASP A 415 19.19 -30.69 35.92
N ASN A 416 19.59 -30.16 34.75
CA ASN A 416 20.63 -29.15 34.61
C ASN A 416 20.28 -28.11 33.55
N SER A 417 19.71 -26.99 34.00
CA SER A 417 19.37 -25.84 33.16
C SER A 417 20.12 -24.57 33.55
N THR A 418 21.20 -24.68 34.33
CA THR A 418 21.92 -23.51 34.86
C THR A 418 22.85 -22.90 33.82
N MET A 419 22.73 -21.60 33.59
CA MET A 419 23.66 -20.77 32.82
C MET A 419 24.32 -19.74 33.73
N LYS A 420 25.63 -19.57 33.56
CA LYS A 420 26.43 -18.65 34.37
C LYS A 420 26.25 -17.23 33.87
N TRP A 421 26.08 -16.29 34.80
CA TRP A 421 26.07 -14.88 34.47
C TRP A 421 27.48 -14.41 34.10
N ASP A 422 27.59 -13.69 32.97
CA ASP A 422 28.84 -13.20 32.39
C ASP A 422 29.41 -11.95 33.10
N GLY A 423 28.68 -11.40 34.08
CA GLY A 423 29.03 -10.16 34.78
C GLY A 423 28.43 -8.89 34.17
N THR A 424 27.68 -8.99 33.07
CA THR A 424 26.98 -7.87 32.43
C THR A 424 25.93 -7.28 33.37
N LYS A 425 26.01 -6.00 33.70
CA LYS A 425 25.08 -5.34 34.63
C LYS A 425 23.76 -4.98 33.96
N TYR A 426 22.69 -5.66 34.37
CA TYR A 426 21.31 -5.38 34.00
C TYR A 426 20.60 -4.49 35.04
N PRO A 427 19.56 -3.73 34.64
CA PRO A 427 18.83 -2.84 35.54
C PRO A 427 18.07 -3.58 36.66
N TYR A 428 17.77 -4.87 36.46
CA TYR A 428 17.07 -5.69 37.44
C TYR A 428 18.07 -6.52 38.24
N LYS A 429 18.08 -6.35 39.56
CA LYS A 429 19.02 -7.05 40.45
C LYS A 429 18.94 -8.58 40.30
N SER A 430 17.74 -9.12 40.07
CA SER A 430 17.52 -10.56 39.90
C SER A 430 18.14 -11.13 38.63
N TRP A 431 18.52 -10.30 37.64
CA TRP A 431 19.18 -10.73 36.40
C TRP A 431 20.70 -10.85 36.54
N ASN A 432 21.28 -10.23 37.58
CA ASN A 432 22.72 -10.13 37.80
C ASN A 432 23.25 -11.30 38.65
N THR A 433 22.88 -12.52 38.27
CA THR A 433 23.25 -13.77 38.95
C THR A 433 22.99 -14.96 38.02
N ASP A 434 23.62 -16.09 38.29
CA ASP A 434 23.40 -17.34 37.56
C ASP A 434 21.92 -17.72 37.58
N GLN A 435 21.43 -18.28 36.46
CA GLN A 435 20.02 -18.61 36.31
C GLN A 435 19.86 -20.06 35.90
N ASN A 436 18.85 -20.73 36.44
CA ASN A 436 18.25 -21.91 35.85
C ASN A 436 16.90 -21.56 35.22
N LEU A 437 16.28 -22.54 34.54
CA LEU A 437 15.00 -22.35 33.84
C LEU A 437 13.89 -21.78 34.74
N SER A 438 13.79 -22.26 35.99
CA SER A 438 12.76 -21.78 36.93
C SER A 438 12.99 -20.32 37.32
N THR A 439 14.21 -19.96 37.69
CA THR A 439 14.57 -18.59 38.08
C THR A 439 14.47 -17.61 36.91
N SER A 440 14.86 -18.05 35.70
CA SER A 440 14.81 -17.22 34.50
C SER A 440 13.38 -17.00 34.03
N MET A 441 12.51 -18.02 34.10
CA MET A 441 11.09 -17.89 33.76
C MET A 441 10.38 -16.94 34.72
N ARG A 442 10.55 -17.14 36.05
CA ARG A 442 9.91 -16.32 37.11
C ARG A 442 10.34 -14.86 37.07
N ASN A 443 11.62 -14.59 36.86
CA ASN A 443 12.17 -13.23 36.79
C ASN A 443 12.22 -12.69 35.35
N SER A 444 11.63 -13.41 34.40
CA SER A 444 11.64 -13.12 32.97
C SER A 444 13.02 -12.70 32.42
N VAL A 445 14.09 -13.39 32.83
CA VAL A 445 15.48 -13.02 32.53
C VAL A 445 15.78 -13.17 31.04
N THR A 446 15.79 -12.06 30.29
CA THR A 446 15.86 -12.11 28.82
C THR A 446 17.18 -12.68 28.30
N TRP A 447 18.31 -12.35 28.92
CA TRP A 447 19.61 -12.84 28.46
C TRP A 447 19.72 -14.37 28.47
N TYR A 448 19.08 -15.04 29.44
CA TYR A 448 19.08 -16.50 29.55
C TYR A 448 18.46 -17.15 28.30
N PHE A 449 17.33 -16.61 27.85
CA PHE A 449 16.61 -17.16 26.70
C PHE A 449 17.25 -16.73 25.38
N GLN A 450 17.83 -15.53 25.30
CA GLN A 450 18.64 -15.14 24.13
C GLN A 450 19.86 -16.06 23.98
N GLU A 451 20.55 -16.38 25.07
CA GLU A 451 21.68 -17.30 25.06
C GLU A 451 21.24 -18.74 24.74
N LEU A 452 20.10 -19.18 25.27
CA LEU A 452 19.50 -20.48 24.96
C LEU A 452 19.29 -20.64 23.46
N ASP A 453 18.63 -19.66 22.83
CA ASP A 453 18.35 -19.65 21.40
C ASP A 453 19.62 -19.55 20.56
N GLN A 454 20.62 -18.75 20.97
CA GLN A 454 21.89 -18.63 20.25
C GLN A 454 22.69 -19.93 20.19
N ARG A 455 22.46 -20.86 21.14
CA ARG A 455 23.09 -22.18 21.16
C ARG A 455 22.41 -23.18 20.23
N ILE A 456 21.23 -22.85 19.69
CA ILE A 456 20.46 -23.69 18.79
C ILE A 456 20.60 -23.15 17.35
N PRO A 457 20.87 -24.00 16.35
CA PRO A 457 20.90 -23.55 14.96
C PRO A 457 19.56 -22.91 14.55
N GLN A 458 19.62 -21.80 13.81
CA GLN A 458 18.41 -21.05 13.42
C GLN A 458 17.41 -21.90 12.62
N ASP A 459 17.89 -22.77 11.72
CA ASP A 459 17.03 -23.69 10.95
C ASP A 459 16.31 -24.72 11.86
N THR A 460 16.92 -25.09 12.99
CA THR A 460 16.29 -25.96 13.99
C THR A 460 15.18 -25.21 14.72
N ILE A 461 15.41 -23.96 15.14
CA ILE A 461 14.35 -23.11 15.73
C ILE A 461 13.21 -22.93 14.72
N GLN A 462 13.53 -22.63 13.46
CA GLN A 462 12.54 -22.49 12.38
C GLN A 462 11.67 -23.75 12.26
N ALA A 463 12.29 -24.94 12.22
CA ALA A 463 11.56 -26.21 12.14
C ALA A 463 10.63 -26.44 13.34
N TYR A 464 11.06 -26.10 14.56
CA TYR A 464 10.19 -26.19 15.73
C TYR A 464 9.03 -25.19 15.69
N LEU A 465 9.25 -23.95 15.24
CA LEU A 465 8.17 -22.97 15.09
C LEU A 465 7.14 -23.39 14.05
N GLU A 466 7.59 -24.01 12.96
CA GLU A 466 6.70 -24.62 11.97
C GLU A 466 5.94 -25.82 12.54
N GLN A 467 6.61 -26.69 13.31
CA GLN A 467 5.99 -27.87 13.94
C GLN A 467 4.89 -27.50 14.92
N ILE A 468 5.10 -26.47 15.74
CA ILE A 468 4.11 -26.04 16.74
C ILE A 468 3.08 -25.06 16.18
N ASP A 469 3.20 -24.65 14.93
CA ASP A 469 2.34 -23.65 14.28
C ASP A 469 2.42 -22.25 14.94
N TYR A 470 3.64 -21.77 15.23
CA TYR A 470 3.85 -20.48 15.91
C TYR A 470 3.68 -19.26 14.98
N GLY A 471 2.47 -18.72 14.93
CA GLY A 471 2.22 -17.39 14.38
C GLY A 471 2.70 -17.22 12.94
N ASN A 472 3.59 -16.25 12.70
CA ASN A 472 4.15 -15.99 11.37
C ASN A 472 5.50 -16.68 11.08
N TYR A 473 6.06 -17.43 12.02
CA TYR A 473 7.36 -18.12 11.93
C TYR A 473 8.56 -17.24 11.52
N ASP A 474 8.45 -15.92 11.65
CA ASP A 474 9.42 -15.00 11.04
C ASP A 474 10.62 -14.73 11.98
N LEU A 475 11.75 -15.36 11.68
CA LEU A 475 13.02 -15.20 12.39
C LEU A 475 13.96 -14.13 11.79
N SER A 476 13.50 -13.32 10.82
CA SER A 476 14.35 -12.35 10.11
C SER A 476 14.90 -11.22 11.00
N GLY A 477 14.37 -11.07 12.21
CA GLY A 477 14.77 -10.08 13.21
C GLY A 477 16.10 -10.35 13.93
N GLY A 478 16.85 -11.40 13.56
CA GLY A 478 18.14 -11.74 14.18
C GLY A 478 17.97 -12.25 15.61
N SER A 479 18.95 -12.04 16.50
CA SER A 479 18.93 -12.58 17.88
C SER A 479 17.77 -12.10 18.76
N ASP A 480 17.06 -11.05 18.34
CA ASP A 480 15.95 -10.45 19.08
C ASP A 480 14.61 -10.61 18.34
N TYR A 481 14.50 -11.60 17.45
CA TYR A 481 13.33 -11.81 16.57
C TYR A 481 11.97 -11.81 17.30
N TRP A 482 11.94 -12.13 18.59
CA TRP A 482 10.75 -12.19 19.45
C TRP A 482 10.46 -10.94 20.32
N LEU A 483 11.32 -9.92 20.30
CA LEU A 483 11.26 -8.73 21.17
C LEU A 483 10.94 -7.51 20.31
N GLU A 484 9.66 -7.18 20.20
CA GLU A 484 9.15 -6.12 19.31
C GLU A 484 9.74 -6.19 17.88
N SER A 485 9.92 -7.41 17.36
CA SER A 485 10.66 -7.67 16.14
C SER A 485 9.82 -8.49 15.14
N SER A 486 10.46 -9.32 14.30
CA SER A 486 9.85 -10.00 13.16
C SER A 486 8.79 -11.03 13.54
N LEU A 487 9.03 -11.80 14.61
CA LEU A 487 8.14 -12.87 15.05
C LEU A 487 6.88 -12.28 15.70
N LYS A 488 5.72 -12.72 15.23
CA LYS A 488 4.42 -12.25 15.71
C LYS A 488 3.41 -13.38 15.80
N ILE A 489 2.53 -13.29 16.78
CA ILE A 489 1.44 -14.23 17.05
C ILE A 489 0.22 -13.48 17.58
N SER A 490 -0.99 -13.91 17.23
CA SER A 490 -2.23 -13.27 17.69
C SER A 490 -2.71 -13.83 19.04
N PRO A 491 -3.55 -13.09 19.78
CA PRO A 491 -4.13 -13.58 21.03
C PRO A 491 -4.87 -14.91 20.91
N VAL A 492 -5.60 -15.13 19.80
CA VAL A 492 -6.27 -16.41 19.58
C VAL A 492 -5.29 -17.54 19.32
N GLU A 493 -4.24 -17.30 18.53
CA GLU A 493 -3.18 -18.29 18.30
C GLU A 493 -2.45 -18.64 19.60
N GLN A 494 -2.20 -17.68 20.49
CA GLN A 494 -1.62 -17.96 21.82
C GLN A 494 -2.48 -18.94 22.63
N VAL A 495 -3.81 -18.76 22.64
CA VAL A 495 -4.72 -19.69 23.34
C VAL A 495 -4.73 -21.08 22.70
N GLN A 496 -4.79 -21.16 21.37
CA GLN A 496 -4.72 -22.43 20.63
C GLN A 496 -3.40 -23.16 20.92
N LEU A 497 -2.30 -22.41 20.91
CA LEU A 497 -0.96 -22.94 21.13
C LEU A 497 -0.74 -23.38 22.58
N LEU A 498 -1.26 -22.65 23.56
CA LEU A 498 -1.25 -23.06 24.97
C LEU A 498 -2.09 -24.33 25.19
N SER A 499 -3.24 -24.43 24.54
CA SER A 499 -4.07 -25.65 24.61
C SER A 499 -3.35 -26.86 24.01
N ALA A 500 -2.69 -26.67 22.85
CA ALA A 500 -1.87 -27.70 22.22
C ALA A 500 -0.65 -28.10 23.06
N PHE A 501 0.04 -27.13 23.66
CA PHE A 501 1.14 -27.34 24.61
C PHE A 501 0.68 -28.15 25.83
N TYR A 502 -0.48 -27.80 26.40
CA TYR A 502 -0.97 -28.44 27.60
C TYR A 502 -1.29 -29.93 27.40
N ILE A 503 -1.82 -30.32 26.25
CA ILE A 503 -2.10 -31.73 25.93
C ILE A 503 -0.95 -32.44 25.20
N ASN A 504 0.21 -31.78 25.07
CA ASN A 504 1.36 -32.25 24.28
C ASN A 504 1.00 -32.69 22.85
N LYS A 505 0.21 -31.89 22.13
CA LYS A 505 -0.19 -32.18 20.74
C LYS A 505 1.01 -32.21 19.77
N PHE A 506 2.14 -31.61 20.18
CA PHE A 506 3.35 -31.49 19.35
C PHE A 506 4.13 -32.81 19.23
N GLY A 507 3.94 -33.74 20.18
CA GLY A 507 4.68 -35.00 20.22
C GLY A 507 6.09 -34.88 20.78
N PHE A 508 6.33 -33.92 21.68
CA PHE A 508 7.59 -33.73 22.40
C PHE A 508 7.69 -34.68 23.61
N GLU A 509 8.84 -34.72 24.29
CA GLU A 509 8.96 -35.55 25.48
C GLU A 509 8.08 -35.03 26.62
N ASP A 510 7.29 -35.91 27.23
CA ASP A 510 6.37 -35.54 28.33
C ASP A 510 7.12 -34.91 29.52
N LYS A 511 8.35 -35.34 29.79
CA LYS A 511 9.22 -34.76 30.82
C LYS A 511 9.53 -33.29 30.51
N HIS A 512 9.77 -32.95 29.25
CA HIS A 512 10.06 -31.57 28.83
C HIS A 512 8.84 -30.68 28.95
N ILE A 513 7.68 -31.16 28.49
CA ILE A 513 6.40 -30.46 28.66
C ILE A 513 6.13 -30.19 30.14
N GLN A 514 6.27 -31.21 31.00
CA GLN A 514 6.04 -31.05 32.43
C GLN A 514 7.03 -30.07 33.07
N THR A 515 8.31 -30.13 32.69
CA THR A 515 9.34 -29.19 33.17
C THR A 515 8.96 -27.74 32.88
N VAL A 516 8.45 -27.46 31.66
CA VAL A 516 7.99 -26.12 31.30
C VAL A 516 6.71 -25.75 32.05
N LYS A 517 5.73 -26.66 32.18
CA LYS A 517 4.50 -26.41 32.96
C LYS A 517 4.80 -26.02 34.41
N ASP A 518 5.71 -26.75 35.07
CA ASP A 518 6.11 -26.48 36.45
C ASP A 518 6.75 -25.09 36.60
N SER A 519 7.48 -24.63 35.57
CA SER A 519 8.07 -23.28 35.55
C SER A 519 7.04 -22.14 35.37
N LEU A 520 5.82 -22.47 34.93
CA LEU A 520 4.74 -21.51 34.68
C LEU A 520 3.76 -21.38 35.84
N ILE A 521 3.85 -22.23 36.87
CA ILE A 521 2.94 -22.18 38.03
C ILE A 521 3.15 -20.88 38.78
N LEU A 522 2.04 -20.18 39.02
CA LEU A 522 2.01 -18.86 39.61
C LEU A 522 1.43 -18.86 41.01
N GLU A 523 0.25 -19.46 41.14
CA GLU A 523 -0.50 -19.51 42.39
C GLU A 523 -1.35 -20.78 42.40
N VAL A 524 -1.46 -21.41 43.57
CA VAL A 524 -2.38 -22.52 43.83
C VAL A 524 -3.27 -22.10 44.98
N TYR A 525 -4.56 -21.92 44.72
CA TYR A 525 -5.52 -21.40 45.69
C TYR A 525 -6.85 -22.16 45.62
N ASN A 526 -7.36 -22.62 46.77
CA ASN A 526 -8.65 -23.33 46.92
C ASN A 526 -8.86 -24.53 45.95
N GLY A 527 -7.79 -25.16 45.48
CA GLY A 527 -7.85 -26.28 44.54
C GLY A 527 -7.89 -25.88 43.07
N SER A 528 -7.74 -24.59 42.76
CA SER A 528 -7.44 -24.09 41.42
C SER A 528 -5.95 -23.72 41.31
N GLN A 529 -5.33 -24.03 40.17
CA GLN A 529 -3.95 -23.67 39.85
C GLN A 529 -3.93 -22.67 38.71
N LEU A 530 -3.35 -21.50 38.94
CA LEU A 530 -3.07 -20.50 37.92
C LEU A 530 -1.64 -20.68 37.41
N SER A 531 -1.52 -20.82 36.09
CA SER A 531 -0.24 -20.88 35.39
C SER A 531 -0.22 -19.85 34.27
N GLY A 532 0.92 -19.21 34.03
CA GLY A 532 0.98 -18.19 32.99
C GLY A 532 2.28 -17.41 32.90
N LYS A 533 2.35 -16.55 31.89
CA LYS A 533 3.52 -15.74 31.57
C LYS A 533 3.14 -14.36 31.06
N THR A 534 3.81 -13.35 31.61
CA THR A 534 3.75 -11.97 31.11
C THR A 534 4.70 -11.73 29.93
N GLY A 535 4.35 -10.75 29.12
CA GLY A 535 5.25 -10.14 28.14
C GLY A 535 5.08 -8.63 28.10
N THR A 536 6.19 -7.89 28.03
CA THR A 536 6.17 -6.44 27.84
C THR A 536 7.12 -6.07 26.72
N GLY A 537 6.59 -5.43 25.69
CA GLY A 537 7.33 -4.84 24.59
C GLY A 537 7.68 -3.39 24.92
N ASN A 538 8.98 -3.13 25.10
CA ASN A 538 9.49 -1.79 25.34
C ASN A 538 10.25 -1.30 24.10
N VAL A 539 9.81 -0.18 23.54
CA VAL A 539 10.44 0.45 22.37
C VAL A 539 10.85 1.87 22.73
N ASN A 540 12.14 2.16 22.61
CA ASN A 540 12.70 3.49 22.91
C ASN A 540 12.29 4.01 24.31
N GLY A 541 12.27 3.14 25.32
CA GLY A 541 11.93 3.47 26.71
C GLY A 541 10.43 3.45 27.04
N LYS A 542 9.54 3.24 26.06
CA LYS A 542 8.09 3.21 26.26
C LYS A 542 7.53 1.80 26.17
N ASN A 543 6.60 1.45 27.05
CA ASN A 543 5.95 0.13 27.07
C ASN A 543 4.69 0.17 26.23
N ILE A 544 4.73 -0.42 25.03
CA ILE A 544 3.68 -0.27 24.02
C ILE A 544 2.84 -1.53 23.79
N ASN A 545 3.28 -2.67 24.32
CA ASN A 545 2.68 -3.98 24.07
C ASN A 545 2.74 -4.84 25.33
N GLY A 546 1.60 -5.08 25.97
CA GLY A 546 1.48 -5.87 27.19
C GLY A 546 0.75 -7.18 26.93
N TRP A 547 1.27 -8.27 27.47
CA TRP A 547 0.71 -9.62 27.38
C TRP A 547 0.59 -10.26 28.75
N PHE A 548 -0.50 -11.00 28.94
CA PHE A 548 -0.57 -12.08 29.91
C PHE A 548 -1.32 -13.26 29.30
N ILE A 549 -0.65 -14.40 29.24
CA ILE A 549 -1.20 -15.64 28.67
C ILE A 549 -1.03 -16.78 29.67
N GLY A 550 -1.91 -17.76 29.62
CA GLY A 550 -1.82 -18.87 30.56
C GLY A 550 -3.07 -19.74 30.58
N TYR A 551 -3.20 -20.48 31.68
CA TYR A 551 -4.37 -21.32 31.92
C TYR A 551 -4.67 -21.44 33.42
N VAL A 552 -5.94 -21.69 33.72
CA VAL A 552 -6.43 -22.03 35.06
C VAL A 552 -6.90 -23.48 35.04
N GLU A 553 -6.29 -24.32 35.87
CA GLU A 553 -6.75 -25.67 36.14
C GLU A 553 -7.65 -25.65 37.37
N THR A 554 -8.90 -26.06 37.19
CA THR A 554 -9.85 -26.28 38.27
C THR A 554 -10.04 -27.79 38.48
N ARG A 555 -10.89 -28.20 39.43
CA ARG A 555 -11.14 -29.63 39.68
C ARG A 555 -11.67 -30.40 38.46
N ASP A 556 -12.50 -29.75 37.64
CA ASP A 556 -13.28 -30.42 36.58
C ASP A 556 -13.11 -29.78 35.19
N ASN A 557 -12.25 -28.76 35.05
CA ASN A 557 -12.07 -28.03 33.81
C ASN A 557 -10.73 -27.30 33.74
N THR A 558 -10.24 -27.06 32.53
CA THR A 558 -9.09 -26.20 32.25
C THR A 558 -9.51 -25.07 31.32
N TYR A 559 -9.15 -23.84 31.69
CA TYR A 559 -9.46 -22.63 30.93
C TYR A 559 -8.17 -22.01 30.41
N PHE A 560 -8.05 -21.83 29.10
CA PHE A 560 -6.90 -21.17 28.48
C PHE A 560 -7.23 -19.72 28.16
N PHE A 561 -6.30 -18.80 28.42
CA PHE A 561 -6.53 -17.39 28.17
C PHE A 561 -5.34 -16.67 27.54
N ALA A 562 -5.63 -15.57 26.85
CA ALA A 562 -4.66 -14.59 26.42
C ALA A 562 -5.26 -13.18 26.49
N THR A 563 -4.55 -12.27 27.14
CA THR A 563 -4.83 -10.84 27.13
C THR A 563 -3.70 -10.11 26.45
N ASN A 564 -4.03 -9.27 25.47
CA ASN A 564 -3.11 -8.31 24.88
C ASN A 564 -3.65 -6.89 25.05
N ILE A 565 -2.78 -5.95 25.41
CA ILE A 565 -3.07 -4.52 25.48
C ILE A 565 -1.99 -3.72 24.76
N GLN A 566 -2.40 -2.69 24.02
CA GLN A 566 -1.51 -1.78 23.31
C GLN A 566 -1.94 -0.32 23.51
N ASN A 567 -0.95 0.56 23.70
CA ASN A 567 -1.10 2.02 23.77
C ASN A 567 0.27 2.67 23.48
N GLU A 568 0.34 4.00 23.43
CA GLU A 568 1.58 4.76 23.20
C GLU A 568 2.62 4.59 24.32
N ASP A 569 2.19 4.24 25.53
CA ASP A 569 3.01 3.88 26.68
C ASP A 569 2.16 3.12 27.72
N ASN A 570 2.77 2.69 28.83
CA ASN A 570 2.12 2.04 29.98
C ASN A 570 1.37 0.73 29.68
N SER A 571 1.70 0.05 28.59
CA SER A 571 1.17 -1.27 28.22
C SER A 571 2.09 -2.37 28.77
N TYR A 572 2.01 -2.60 30.06
CA TYR A 572 2.78 -3.62 30.77
C TYR A 572 2.07 -4.97 30.76
N GLY A 573 2.83 -6.07 30.75
CA GLY A 573 2.29 -7.42 30.95
C GLY A 573 1.65 -7.57 32.33
N SER A 574 2.18 -6.91 33.36
CA SER A 574 1.57 -6.83 34.68
C SER A 574 0.18 -6.18 34.67
N LYS A 575 -0.02 -5.15 33.84
CA LYS A 575 -1.35 -4.54 33.65
C LYS A 575 -2.29 -5.47 32.88
N ALA A 576 -1.78 -6.17 31.86
CA ALA A 576 -2.55 -7.21 31.17
C ALA A 576 -2.99 -8.32 32.16
N ALA A 577 -2.11 -8.73 33.08
CA ALA A 577 -2.42 -9.70 34.11
C ALA A 577 -3.49 -9.21 35.10
N GLU A 578 -3.41 -7.94 35.54
CA GLU A 578 -4.44 -7.34 36.40
C GLU A 578 -5.83 -7.38 35.74
N ILE A 579 -5.91 -7.04 34.44
CA ILE A 579 -7.13 -7.10 33.63
C ILE A 579 -7.63 -8.55 33.56
N THR A 580 -6.76 -9.50 33.20
CA THR A 580 -7.12 -10.92 33.11
C THR A 580 -7.67 -11.45 34.42
N LEU A 581 -6.99 -11.20 35.53
CA LEU A 581 -7.39 -11.71 36.84
C LEU A 581 -8.73 -11.12 37.29
N SER A 582 -9.01 -9.86 36.93
CA SER A 582 -10.29 -9.23 37.21
C SER A 582 -11.42 -9.91 36.43
N ILE A 583 -11.21 -10.19 35.15
CA ILE A 583 -12.17 -10.91 34.29
C ILE A 583 -12.38 -12.35 34.77
N LEU A 584 -11.30 -13.07 35.10
CA LEU A 584 -11.39 -14.47 35.58
C LEU A 584 -12.15 -14.57 36.91
N ARG A 585 -11.96 -13.61 37.82
CA ARG A 585 -12.70 -13.53 39.09
C ARG A 585 -14.18 -13.23 38.88
N GLU A 586 -14.50 -12.26 38.02
CA GLU A 586 -15.89 -11.95 37.67
C GLU A 586 -16.60 -13.16 37.08
N LYS A 587 -15.91 -13.94 36.24
CA LYS A 587 -16.40 -15.20 35.67
C LYS A 587 -16.44 -16.38 36.65
N GLY A 588 -15.93 -16.22 37.88
CA GLY A 588 -15.88 -17.27 38.89
C GLY A 588 -14.94 -18.43 38.54
N ILE A 589 -13.94 -18.19 37.68
CA ILE A 589 -12.95 -19.18 37.25
C ILE A 589 -11.74 -19.21 38.22
N TYR A 590 -11.34 -18.04 38.73
CA TYR A 590 -10.16 -17.85 39.58
C TYR A 590 -10.46 -17.10 40.86
#